data_AF-A0A9P3GQC2-F1
#
_entry.id   AF-A0A9P3GQC2-F1
#
_cell.length_a   1.000
_cell.length_b   1.000
_cell.length_c   1.000
_cell.angle_alpha   90.00
_cell.angle_beta   90.00
_cell.angle_gamma   90.00
#
_symmetry.space_group_name_H-M   'P 1'
#
loop_
_entity.id
_entity.type
_entity.pdbx_description
1 polymer ?
#
loop_
_entity_poly.entity_id
_entity_poly.type
_entity_poly.pdbx_seq_one_letter_code
_entity_poly.pdbx_strand_id
1 'polypeptide(L)'
;MSIRQRVPFKFSDDGYAIDETGHILDEQGMAVEQEEVIQKLRDTSEKRNAQYALLLQALVALSVLLHCIFIVSPSKHSPLMVLYPPSSTTPSSSVLPLASLFALLHIFVHLNLSVQLLPPGQHIRQAFTSNSSGILPLSYPVLFGLASIAPVVAVMLRHTWLDISWWAAALLMTWIVYSGQDWVRQENEALSELEKLRYTARGA
;
A
#
# COMPACT_ATOMS: atom_id res chain seq x y z
N MET A 1 -50.64 18.64 30.75
CA MET A 1 -49.46 17.76 30.92
C MET A 1 -49.73 16.47 30.17
N SER A 2 -48.95 16.17 29.12
CA SER A 2 -49.10 14.97 28.30
C SER A 2 -48.04 13.94 28.72
N ILE A 3 -48.50 12.80 29.26
CA ILE A 3 -47.65 11.67 29.63
C ILE A 3 -47.40 10.84 28.36
N ARG A 4 -46.12 10.65 28.02
CA ARG A 4 -45.67 9.85 26.88
C ARG A 4 -45.88 8.36 27.21
N GLN A 5 -46.85 7.73 26.54
CA GLN A 5 -47.12 6.30 26.65
C GLN A 5 -46.01 5.50 25.94
N ARG A 6 -45.36 4.57 26.65
CA ARG A 6 -44.44 3.60 26.05
C ARG A 6 -45.26 2.50 25.40
N VAL A 7 -45.01 2.22 24.13
CA VAL A 7 -45.65 1.13 23.38
C VAL A 7 -44.92 -0.17 23.75
N PRO A 8 -45.57 -1.15 24.40
CA PRO A 8 -44.97 -2.45 24.61
C PRO A 8 -44.96 -3.24 23.30
N PHE A 9 -43.96 -4.10 23.13
CA PHE A 9 -43.86 -5.03 22.01
C PHE A 9 -45.13 -5.88 21.91
N LYS A 10 -45.85 -5.74 20.80
CA LYS A 10 -46.97 -6.61 20.46
C LYS A 10 -46.41 -7.94 19.97
N PHE A 11 -46.58 -8.99 20.78
CA PHE A 11 -46.68 -10.35 20.24
C PHE A 11 -48.08 -10.48 19.64
N SER A 12 -48.15 -10.53 18.31
CA SER A 12 -49.37 -10.83 17.57
C SER A 12 -49.52 -12.35 17.55
N ASP A 13 -50.43 -12.86 18.38
CA ASP A 13 -50.93 -14.23 18.36
C ASP A 13 -52.37 -14.14 17.88
N ASP A 14 -52.59 -14.23 16.56
CA ASP A 14 -53.90 -14.44 15.94
C ASP A 14 -53.69 -14.96 14.53
N GLY A 15 -54.08 -16.22 14.31
CA GLY A 15 -53.97 -16.93 13.05
C GLY A 15 -54.82 -16.31 11.95
N TYR A 16 -54.19 -16.01 10.81
CA TYR A 16 -54.52 -16.46 9.45
C TYR A 16 -53.72 -15.60 8.46
N ALA A 17 -52.95 -16.27 7.59
CA ALA A 17 -52.14 -15.71 6.51
C ALA A 17 -50.99 -14.79 6.94
N ILE A 18 -50.08 -15.34 7.75
CA ILE A 18 -48.66 -15.00 7.59
C ILE A 18 -48.30 -15.47 6.19
N ASP A 19 -48.00 -14.54 5.29
CA ASP A 19 -47.13 -14.86 4.15
C ASP A 19 -45.81 -15.32 4.80
N GLU A 20 -45.65 -16.64 4.87
CA GLU A 20 -44.57 -17.39 5.53
C GLU A 20 -43.23 -17.18 4.82
N THR A 21 -42.77 -15.94 4.75
CA THR A 21 -41.35 -15.61 4.65
C THR A 21 -40.91 -14.77 5.83
N GLY A 22 -41.51 -15.05 7.00
CA GLY A 22 -40.75 -15.11 8.24
C GLY A 22 -39.73 -16.23 8.11
N HIS A 23 -38.69 -16.00 7.29
CA HIS A 23 -37.52 -16.84 7.17
C HIS A 23 -36.75 -16.68 8.49
N ILE A 24 -37.28 -17.31 9.54
CA ILE A 24 -36.52 -17.69 10.70
C ILE A 24 -35.58 -18.74 10.15
N LEU A 25 -34.45 -18.27 9.61
CA LEU A 25 -33.30 -19.11 9.35
C LEU A 25 -33.01 -19.79 10.67
N ASP A 26 -33.15 -21.10 10.71
CA ASP A 26 -32.53 -21.92 11.76
C ASP A 26 -31.11 -21.38 11.97
N GLU A 27 -30.59 -21.39 13.21
CA GLU A 27 -29.22 -20.91 13.49
C GLU A 27 -28.18 -21.51 12.53
N GLN A 28 -28.46 -22.70 12.00
CA GLN A 28 -27.72 -23.35 10.92
C GLN A 28 -27.77 -22.60 9.57
N GLY A 29 -28.92 -22.09 9.14
CA GLY A 29 -29.06 -21.29 7.92
C GLY A 29 -28.31 -19.96 7.99
N MET A 30 -28.41 -19.23 9.11
CA MET A 30 -27.68 -17.97 9.31
C MET A 30 -26.15 -18.19 9.30
N ALA A 31 -25.69 -19.31 9.86
CA ALA A 31 -24.28 -19.66 9.87
C ALA A 31 -23.72 -20.05 8.49
N VAL A 32 -24.57 -20.55 7.58
CA VAL A 32 -24.19 -20.84 6.19
C VAL A 32 -24.10 -19.55 5.37
N GLU A 33 -25.05 -18.62 5.55
CA GLU A 33 -25.00 -17.32 4.86
C GLU A 33 -23.77 -16.50 5.26
N GLN A 34 -23.40 -16.51 6.55
CA GLN A 34 -22.18 -15.83 7.01
C GLN A 34 -20.90 -16.43 6.41
N GLU A 35 -20.85 -17.75 6.21
CA GLU A 35 -19.71 -18.40 5.52
C GLU A 35 -19.58 -17.89 4.09
N GLU A 36 -20.68 -17.84 3.35
CA GLU A 36 -20.68 -17.36 1.97
C GLU A 36 -20.24 -15.90 1.89
N VAL A 37 -20.71 -15.06 2.82
CA VAL A 37 -20.30 -13.65 2.88
C VAL A 37 -18.82 -13.52 3.19
N ILE A 38 -18.28 -14.24 4.18
CA ILE A 38 -16.86 -14.17 4.54
C ILE A 38 -15.99 -14.68 3.39
N GLN A 39 -16.36 -15.81 2.77
CA GLN A 39 -15.62 -16.36 1.64
C GLN A 39 -15.61 -15.38 0.45
N LYS A 40 -16.77 -14.77 0.15
CA LYS A 40 -16.87 -13.76 -0.90
C LYS A 40 -16.05 -12.51 -0.59
N LEU A 41 -16.02 -12.07 0.66
CA LEU A 41 -15.19 -10.94 1.10
C LEU A 41 -13.70 -11.26 0.91
N ARG A 42 -13.28 -12.46 1.28
CA ARG A 42 -11.90 -12.94 1.11
C ARG A 42 -11.50 -12.98 -0.36
N ASP A 43 -12.29 -13.64 -1.22
CA ASP A 43 -11.97 -13.75 -2.64
C ASP A 43 -11.90 -12.37 -3.32
N THR A 44 -12.80 -11.46 -2.91
CA THR A 44 -12.81 -10.09 -3.41
C THR A 44 -11.60 -9.31 -2.90
N SER A 45 -11.23 -9.47 -1.63
CA SER A 45 -10.06 -8.84 -1.02
C SER A 45 -8.77 -9.31 -1.68
N GLU A 46 -8.56 -10.62 -1.84
CA GLU A 46 -7.38 -11.19 -2.48
C GLU A 46 -7.21 -10.65 -3.91
N LYS A 47 -8.30 -10.55 -4.68
CA LYS A 47 -8.28 -9.97 -6.03
C LYS A 47 -7.91 -8.49 -6.02
N ARG A 48 -8.47 -7.69 -5.10
CA ARG A 48 -8.15 -6.25 -4.97
C ARG A 48 -6.71 -6.05 -4.52
N ASN A 49 -6.23 -6.84 -3.58
CA ASN A 49 -4.85 -6.81 -3.10
C ASN A 49 -3.85 -7.10 -4.22
N ALA A 50 -4.14 -8.08 -5.08
CA ALA A 50 -3.32 -8.34 -6.27
C ALA A 50 -3.31 -7.16 -7.24
N GLN A 51 -4.45 -6.49 -7.44
CA GLN A 51 -4.53 -5.29 -8.29
C GLN A 51 -3.76 -4.10 -7.70
N TYR A 52 -3.84 -3.88 -6.39
CA TYR A 52 -3.07 -2.83 -5.71
C TYR A 52 -1.57 -3.10 -5.77
N ALA A 53 -1.14 -4.34 -5.57
CA ALA A 53 0.26 -4.72 -5.70
C ALA A 53 0.77 -4.46 -7.13
N LEU A 54 -0.01 -4.80 -8.16
CA LEU A 54 0.35 -4.53 -9.56
C LEU A 54 0.46 -3.03 -9.84
N LEU A 55 -0.47 -2.22 -9.33
CA LEU A 55 -0.43 -0.76 -9.50
C LEU A 55 0.80 -0.15 -8.81
N LEU A 56 1.09 -0.55 -7.57
CA LEU A 56 2.29 -0.13 -6.85
C LEU A 56 3.56 -0.54 -7.59
N GLN A 57 3.59 -1.76 -8.13
CA GLN A 57 4.72 -2.26 -8.93
C GLN A 57 4.94 -1.41 -10.18
N ALA A 58 3.86 -1.04 -10.88
CA ALA A 58 3.94 -0.17 -12.06
C ALA A 58 4.48 1.23 -11.70
N LEU A 59 4.04 1.80 -10.57
CA LEU A 59 4.55 3.09 -10.07
C LEU A 59 6.05 3.02 -9.73
N VAL A 60 6.48 1.96 -9.05
CA VAL A 60 7.90 1.73 -8.74
C VAL A 60 8.72 1.57 -10.03
N ALA A 61 8.24 0.79 -11.00
CA ALA A 61 8.91 0.60 -12.28
C ALA A 61 9.06 1.91 -13.06
N LEU A 62 8.03 2.76 -13.07
CA LEU A 62 8.08 4.09 -13.67
C LEU A 62 9.11 4.99 -12.98
N SER A 63 9.19 4.92 -11.64
CA SER A 63 10.17 5.66 -10.86
C SER A 63 11.61 5.22 -11.17
N VAL A 64 11.85 3.91 -11.30
CA VAL A 64 13.15 3.36 -11.72
C VAL A 64 13.51 3.85 -13.12
N LEU A 65 12.57 3.77 -14.07
CA LEU A 65 12.79 4.23 -15.44
C LEU A 65 13.22 5.69 -15.48
N LEU A 66 12.60 6.54 -14.66
CA LEU A 66 12.93 7.97 -14.59
C LEU A 66 14.36 8.21 -14.05
N HIS A 67 14.80 7.43 -13.06
CA HIS A 67 16.19 7.46 -12.59
C HIS A 67 17.18 6.94 -13.64
N CYS A 68 16.81 5.90 -14.41
CA CYS A 68 17.63 5.43 -15.55
C CYS A 68 17.79 6.51 -16.62
N ILE A 69 16.71 7.21 -16.98
CA ILE A 69 16.74 8.33 -17.93
C ILE A 69 17.67 9.45 -17.39
N PHE A 70 17.57 9.78 -16.10
CA PHE A 70 18.46 10.74 -15.47
C PHE A 70 19.95 10.32 -15.56
N ILE A 71 20.27 9.04 -15.34
CA ILE A 71 21.63 8.51 -15.45
C ILE A 71 22.15 8.58 -16.89
N VAL A 72 21.31 8.35 -17.90
CA VAL A 72 21.74 8.40 -19.31
C VAL A 72 21.79 9.84 -19.84
N SER A 73 21.00 10.76 -19.28
CA SER A 73 20.95 12.15 -19.73
C SER A 73 22.30 12.86 -19.56
N PRO A 74 22.84 13.52 -20.62
CA PRO A 74 24.15 14.18 -20.55
C PRO A 74 24.13 15.44 -19.69
N SER A 75 22.99 16.14 -19.60
CA SER A 75 22.87 17.41 -18.87
C SER A 75 22.69 17.21 -17.36
N LYS A 76 22.36 15.99 -16.90
CA LYS A 76 22.11 15.64 -15.49
C LYS A 76 21.13 16.59 -14.78
N HIS A 77 20.26 17.26 -15.53
CA HIS A 77 19.21 18.08 -14.96
C HIS A 77 18.09 17.20 -14.41
N SER A 78 17.43 17.70 -13.36
CA SER A 78 16.22 17.07 -12.84
C SER A 78 15.17 16.96 -13.95
N PRO A 79 14.54 15.79 -14.16
CA PRO A 79 13.49 15.63 -15.17
C PRO A 79 12.28 16.52 -14.91
N LEU A 80 12.10 17.00 -13.66
CA LEU A 80 11.05 17.96 -13.31
C LEU A 80 11.26 19.34 -13.97
N MET A 81 12.48 19.68 -14.39
CA MET A 81 12.74 20.95 -15.09
C MET A 81 12.06 21.03 -16.46
N VAL A 82 11.68 19.89 -17.05
CA VAL A 82 10.87 19.88 -18.29
C VAL A 82 9.48 20.47 -18.05
N LEU A 83 8.93 20.25 -16.86
CA LEU A 83 7.61 20.78 -16.46
C LEU A 83 7.72 22.19 -15.88
N TYR A 84 8.83 22.49 -15.20
CA TYR A 84 9.08 23.76 -14.54
C TYR A 84 10.41 24.37 -15.02
N PRO A 85 10.43 24.99 -16.21
CA PRO A 85 11.65 25.57 -16.75
C PRO A 85 12.15 26.71 -15.84
N PRO A 86 13.45 26.77 -15.54
CA PRO A 86 14.01 27.80 -14.68
C PRO A 86 13.88 29.18 -15.34
N SER A 87 13.54 30.19 -14.55
CA SER A 87 13.55 31.57 -15.03
C SER A 87 15.00 32.01 -15.28
N SER A 88 15.22 32.91 -16.24
CA SER A 88 16.56 33.40 -16.66
C SER A 88 17.37 34.08 -15.56
N THR A 89 16.75 34.38 -14.42
CA THR A 89 17.37 35.00 -13.24
C THR A 89 17.87 34.02 -12.19
N THR A 90 17.54 32.72 -12.30
CA THR A 90 18.03 31.72 -11.34
C THR A 90 19.45 31.29 -11.68
N PRO A 91 20.41 31.37 -10.75
CA PRO A 91 21.78 30.92 -11.00
C PRO A 91 21.77 29.45 -11.43
N SER A 92 22.62 29.11 -12.42
CA SER A 92 22.74 27.75 -12.94
C SER A 92 22.91 26.77 -11.77
N SER A 93 21.96 25.85 -11.60
CA SER A 93 22.01 24.87 -10.53
C SER A 93 23.25 23.99 -10.73
N SER A 94 24.18 24.03 -9.78
CA SER A 94 25.25 23.05 -9.73
C SER A 94 24.63 21.66 -9.63
N VAL A 95 25.14 20.68 -10.37
CA VAL A 95 24.71 19.30 -10.24
C VAL A 95 25.17 18.77 -8.87
N LEU A 96 24.33 17.98 -8.21
CA LEU A 96 24.69 17.34 -6.94
C LEU A 96 25.99 16.53 -7.12
N PRO A 97 27.02 16.71 -6.28
CA PRO A 97 28.22 15.90 -6.36
C PRO A 97 27.82 14.42 -6.17
N LEU A 98 28.36 13.53 -7.00
CA LEU A 98 28.02 12.11 -7.00
C LEU A 98 26.54 11.79 -7.32
N ALA A 99 25.82 12.67 -8.05
CA ALA A 99 24.42 12.46 -8.46
C ALA A 99 24.15 11.06 -9.06
N SER A 100 25.08 10.53 -9.87
CA SER A 100 24.94 9.18 -10.43
C SER A 100 24.92 8.08 -9.38
N LEU A 101 25.72 8.20 -8.31
CA LEU A 101 25.71 7.21 -7.22
C LEU A 101 24.41 7.28 -6.41
N PHE A 102 23.90 8.47 -6.15
CA PHE A 102 22.60 8.64 -5.50
C PHE A 102 21.46 8.08 -6.35
N ALA A 103 21.50 8.30 -7.67
CA ALA A 103 20.52 7.70 -8.58
C ALA A 103 20.60 6.15 -8.59
N LEU A 104 21.81 5.58 -8.60
CA LEU A 104 21.99 4.12 -8.47
C LEU A 104 21.50 3.60 -7.13
N LEU A 105 21.73 4.33 -6.04
CA LEU A 105 21.22 4.00 -4.71
C LEU A 105 19.68 3.99 -4.69
N HIS A 106 19.03 4.99 -5.29
CA HIS A 106 17.58 5.03 -5.40
C HIS A 106 17.04 3.89 -6.26
N ILE A 107 17.69 3.56 -7.38
CA ILE A 107 17.35 2.39 -8.18
C ILE A 107 17.42 1.12 -7.32
N PHE A 108 18.48 0.95 -6.52
CA PHE A 108 18.61 -0.17 -5.60
C PHE A 108 17.46 -0.21 -4.58
N VAL A 109 17.09 0.92 -3.97
CA VAL A 109 15.93 1.03 -3.07
C VAL A 109 14.64 0.60 -3.78
N HIS A 110 14.39 1.10 -4.99
CA HIS A 110 13.19 0.75 -5.76
C HIS A 110 13.16 -0.72 -6.19
N LEU A 111 14.30 -1.32 -6.54
CA LEU A 111 14.39 -2.75 -6.81
C LEU A 111 14.07 -3.57 -5.55
N ASN A 112 14.52 -3.11 -4.37
CA ASN A 112 14.17 -3.74 -3.10
C ASN A 112 12.65 -3.68 -2.83
N LEU A 113 12.05 -2.49 -3.01
CA LEU A 113 10.59 -2.31 -2.90
C LEU A 113 9.82 -3.18 -3.89
N SER A 114 10.31 -3.29 -5.12
CA SER A 114 9.74 -4.15 -6.17
C SER A 114 9.73 -5.62 -5.76
N VAL A 115 10.81 -6.12 -5.15
CA VAL A 115 10.85 -7.49 -4.59
C VAL A 115 9.88 -7.67 -3.43
N GLN A 116 9.70 -6.65 -2.58
CA GLN A 116 8.74 -6.68 -1.46
C GLN A 116 7.28 -6.72 -1.91
N LEU A 117 6.95 -6.15 -3.07
CA LEU A 117 5.61 -6.16 -3.65
C LEU A 117 5.26 -7.49 -4.33
N LEU A 118 6.23 -8.37 -4.59
CA LEU A 118 5.96 -9.66 -5.24
C LEU A 118 5.13 -10.58 -4.32
N PRO A 119 4.13 -11.31 -4.86
CA PRO A 119 3.39 -12.31 -4.11
C PRO A 119 4.32 -13.39 -3.52
N PRO A 120 4.03 -13.91 -2.32
CA PRO A 120 4.87 -14.91 -1.65
C PRO A 120 5.02 -16.23 -2.42
N GLY A 121 4.08 -16.53 -3.33
CA GLY A 121 4.09 -17.75 -4.15
C GLY A 121 5.00 -17.68 -5.40
N GLN A 122 5.58 -16.53 -5.74
CA GLN A 122 6.40 -16.42 -6.94
C GLN A 122 7.83 -16.91 -6.73
N HIS A 123 8.33 -17.72 -7.66
CA HIS A 123 9.70 -18.26 -7.64
C HIS A 123 10.77 -17.19 -7.54
N ILE A 124 10.55 -16.01 -8.13
CA ILE A 124 11.49 -14.89 -8.08
C ILE A 124 11.69 -14.43 -6.64
N ARG A 125 10.60 -14.22 -5.89
CA ARG A 125 10.67 -13.84 -4.48
C ARG A 125 11.35 -14.92 -3.66
N GLN A 126 11.00 -16.18 -3.90
CA GLN A 126 11.64 -17.32 -3.23
C GLN A 126 13.13 -17.40 -3.51
N ALA A 127 13.59 -17.13 -4.74
CA ALA A 127 15.01 -17.12 -5.07
C ALA A 127 15.78 -16.05 -4.28
N PHE A 128 15.17 -14.88 -4.07
CA PHE A 128 15.78 -13.80 -3.28
C PHE A 128 15.75 -14.07 -1.77
N THR A 129 14.69 -14.69 -1.25
CA THR A 129 14.55 -14.98 0.19
C THR A 129 15.18 -16.29 0.64
N SER A 130 15.32 -17.27 -0.27
CA SER A 130 15.89 -18.61 0.01
C SER A 130 17.41 -18.59 0.06
N ASN A 131 18.05 -17.67 -0.66
CA ASN A 131 19.48 -17.44 -0.50
C ASN A 131 19.74 -16.91 0.91
N SER A 132 20.36 -17.76 1.73
CA SER A 132 20.72 -17.54 3.14
C SER A 132 21.62 -16.33 3.40
N SER A 133 22.03 -15.60 2.35
CA SER A 133 22.79 -14.36 2.45
C SER A 133 21.98 -13.18 2.99
N GLY A 134 20.64 -13.25 3.07
CA GLY A 134 19.82 -12.34 3.89
C GLY A 134 19.86 -10.86 3.52
N ILE A 135 20.39 -10.50 2.34
CA ILE A 135 20.55 -9.09 1.93
C ILE A 135 19.23 -8.49 1.43
N LEU A 136 18.30 -9.31 0.92
CA LEU A 136 17.05 -8.85 0.32
C LEU A 136 15.86 -9.71 0.78
N PRO A 137 14.68 -9.11 1.03
CA PRO A 137 14.41 -7.67 1.07
C PRO A 137 14.93 -6.99 2.35
N LEU A 138 15.27 -5.70 2.26
CA LEU A 138 15.69 -4.90 3.42
C LEU A 138 14.47 -4.40 4.18
N SER A 139 14.61 -4.19 5.49
CA SER A 139 13.54 -3.59 6.30
C SER A 139 13.24 -2.14 5.86
N TYR A 140 11.98 -1.72 5.97
CA TYR A 140 11.55 -0.36 5.63
C TYR A 140 12.36 0.76 6.30
N PRO A 141 12.71 0.69 7.61
CA PRO A 141 13.53 1.73 8.24
C PRO A 141 14.89 1.92 7.55
N VAL A 142 15.53 0.83 7.11
CA VAL A 142 16.79 0.89 6.35
C VAL A 142 16.56 1.55 4.99
N LEU A 143 15.49 1.18 4.29
CA LEU A 143 15.15 1.79 3.00
C LEU A 143 14.84 3.29 3.12
N PHE A 144 14.10 3.71 4.14
CA PHE A 144 13.88 5.13 4.44
C PHE A 144 15.20 5.86 4.71
N GLY A 145 16.09 5.25 5.50
CA GLY A 145 17.43 5.77 5.75
C GLY A 145 18.19 6.00 4.44
N LEU A 146 18.31 4.97 3.60
CA LEU A 146 19.01 5.03 2.32
C LEU A 146 18.38 6.05 1.35
N ALA A 147 17.05 6.08 1.24
CA ALA A 147 16.33 7.02 0.38
C ALA A 147 16.43 8.48 0.87
N SER A 148 16.71 8.71 2.15
CA SER A 148 16.85 10.06 2.71
C SER A 148 18.23 10.69 2.46
N ILE A 149 19.25 9.91 2.11
CA ILE A 149 20.62 10.41 1.99
C ILE A 149 20.71 11.52 0.93
N ALA A 150 20.21 11.27 -0.29
CA ALA A 150 20.27 12.23 -1.38
C ALA A 150 19.52 13.55 -1.09
N PRO A 151 18.24 13.54 -0.64
CA PRO A 151 17.53 14.77 -0.33
C PRO A 151 18.15 15.54 0.85
N VAL A 152 18.68 14.85 1.87
CA VAL A 152 19.39 15.52 2.98
C VAL A 152 20.65 16.23 2.47
N VAL A 153 21.46 15.57 1.65
CA VAL A 153 22.65 16.19 1.05
C VAL A 153 22.26 17.37 0.15
N ALA A 154 21.19 17.25 -0.63
CA ALA A 154 20.68 18.35 -1.47
C ALA A 154 20.25 19.57 -0.63
N VAL A 155 19.58 19.35 0.51
CA VAL A 155 19.21 20.41 1.46
C VAL A 155 20.44 21.05 2.09
N MET A 156 21.42 20.25 2.53
CA MET A 156 22.66 20.77 3.15
C MET A 156 23.46 21.65 2.19
N LEU A 157 23.48 21.29 0.91
CA LEU A 157 24.12 22.05 -0.16
C LEU A 157 23.24 23.21 -0.68
N ARG A 158 22.06 23.43 -0.10
CA ARG A 158 21.11 24.51 -0.45
C ARG A 158 20.73 24.52 -1.93
N HIS A 159 20.50 23.33 -2.52
CA HIS A 159 19.98 23.23 -3.88
C HIS A 159 18.56 23.80 -3.98
N THR A 160 18.10 23.95 -5.23
CA THR A 160 16.75 24.42 -5.51
C THR A 160 15.70 23.44 -4.96
N TRP A 161 14.51 23.94 -4.64
CA TRP A 161 13.39 23.11 -4.18
C TRP A 161 13.00 22.01 -5.19
N LEU A 162 13.22 22.25 -6.50
CA LEU A 162 12.98 21.25 -7.55
C LEU A 162 13.98 20.09 -7.52
N ASP A 163 15.24 20.38 -7.19
CA ASP A 163 16.25 19.33 -7.01
C ASP A 163 15.95 18.54 -5.74
N ILE A 164 15.62 19.23 -4.63
CA ILE A 164 15.27 18.59 -3.36
C ILE A 164 14.05 17.68 -3.54
N SER A 165 13.01 18.14 -4.24
CA SER A 165 11.81 17.33 -4.47
C SER A 165 12.09 16.13 -5.37
N TRP A 166 12.93 16.28 -6.39
CA TRP A 166 13.40 15.18 -7.22
C TRP A 166 14.12 14.11 -6.39
N TRP A 167 15.07 14.52 -5.55
CA TRP A 167 15.79 13.58 -4.68
C TRP A 167 14.89 13.01 -3.56
N ALA A 168 13.82 13.69 -3.18
CA ALA A 168 12.83 13.16 -2.24
C ALA A 168 11.88 12.12 -2.86
N ALA A 169 11.90 11.92 -4.19
CA ALA A 169 10.98 11.00 -4.86
C ALA A 169 11.12 9.55 -4.39
N ALA A 170 12.35 9.08 -4.12
CA ALA A 170 12.58 7.73 -3.60
C ALA A 170 12.01 7.54 -2.18
N LEU A 171 12.12 8.58 -1.34
CA LEU A 171 11.55 8.59 0.00
C LEU A 171 10.02 8.53 -0.06
N LEU A 172 9.41 9.35 -0.92
CA LEU A 172 7.97 9.35 -1.15
C LEU A 172 7.47 7.99 -1.65
N MET A 173 8.17 7.38 -2.61
CA MET A 173 7.82 6.05 -3.11
C MET A 173 7.92 4.97 -2.03
N THR A 174 8.97 5.02 -1.19
CA THR A 174 9.11 4.12 -0.04
C THR A 174 7.92 4.25 0.91
N TRP A 175 7.49 5.48 1.18
CA TRP A 175 6.32 5.77 2.02
C TRP A 175 5.01 5.27 1.40
N ILE A 176 4.79 5.47 0.10
CA ILE A 176 3.60 4.99 -0.62
C ILE A 176 3.51 3.47 -0.55
N VAL A 177 4.61 2.76 -0.84
CA VAL A 177 4.65 1.29 -0.81
C VAL A 177 4.43 0.76 0.60
N TYR A 178 5.11 1.34 1.60
CA TYR A 178 4.90 0.99 3.00
C TYR A 178 3.44 1.14 3.42
N SER A 179 2.83 2.30 3.14
CA SER A 179 1.45 2.59 3.51
C SER A 179 0.46 1.67 2.80
N GLY A 180 0.71 1.36 1.52
CA GLY A 180 -0.12 0.42 0.77
C GLY A 180 -0.07 -1.00 1.33
N GLN A 181 1.11 -1.49 1.71
CA GLN A 181 1.24 -2.80 2.35
C GLN A 181 0.64 -2.83 3.76
N ASP A 182 0.80 -1.76 4.53
CA ASP A 182 0.22 -1.65 5.86
C ASP A 182 -1.32 -1.68 5.79
N TRP A 183 -1.91 -0.99 4.82
CA TRP A 183 -3.36 -1.07 4.59
C TRP A 183 -3.80 -2.50 4.27
N VAL A 184 -3.12 -3.19 3.34
CA VAL A 184 -3.44 -4.60 3.02
C VAL A 184 -3.33 -5.49 4.25
N ARG A 185 -2.33 -5.26 5.11
CA ARG A 185 -2.17 -6.00 6.36
C ARG A 185 -3.35 -5.76 7.31
N GLN A 186 -3.72 -4.50 7.53
CA GLN A 186 -4.86 -4.14 8.40
C GLN A 186 -6.17 -4.77 7.89
N GLU A 187 -6.38 -4.82 6.57
CA GLU A 187 -7.56 -5.47 5.98
C GLU A 187 -7.59 -6.98 6.28
N ASN A 188 -6.45 -7.67 6.12
CA ASN A 188 -6.34 -9.10 6.43
C ASN A 188 -6.51 -9.39 7.94
N GLU A 189 -5.99 -8.51 8.80
CA GLU A 189 -6.15 -8.61 10.25
C GLU A 189 -7.63 -8.46 10.65
N ALA A 190 -8.34 -7.49 10.07
CA ALA A 190 -9.77 -7.31 10.29
C ALA A 190 -10.60 -8.52 9.81
N LEU A 191 -10.26 -9.10 8.65
CA LEU A 191 -10.91 -10.34 8.17
C LEU A 191 -10.66 -11.51 9.12
N SER A 192 -9.42 -11.69 9.61
CA SER A 192 -9.10 -12.74 10.59
C SER A 192 -9.82 -12.54 11.92
N GLU A 193 -10.03 -11.29 12.34
CA GLU A 193 -10.78 -10.98 13.55
C GLU A 193 -12.27 -11.32 13.41
N LEU A 194 -12.87 -11.05 12.25
CA LEU A 194 -14.23 -11.49 11.92
C LEU A 194 -14.37 -13.02 11.95
N GLU A 195 -13.38 -13.75 11.46
CA GLU A 195 -13.34 -15.21 11.55
C GLU A 195 -13.29 -15.70 13.01
N LYS A 196 -12.51 -15.04 13.88
CA LYS A 196 -12.41 -15.39 15.30
C LYS A 196 -13.72 -15.16 16.07
N LEU A 197 -14.40 -14.04 15.82
CA LEU A 197 -15.69 -13.73 16.46
C LEU A 197 -16.74 -14.78 16.12
N ARG A 198 -16.75 -15.26 14.88
CA ARG A 198 -17.61 -16.36 14.44
C ARG A 198 -17.39 -17.65 15.25
N TYR A 199 -16.15 -18.07 15.47
CA TYR A 199 -15.86 -19.30 16.24
C TYR A 199 -16.33 -19.19 17.70
N THR A 200 -16.30 -17.98 18.25
CA THR A 200 -16.77 -17.73 19.63
C THR A 200 -18.29 -17.84 19.74
N ALA A 201 -19.03 -17.33 18.75
CA ALA A 201 -20.50 -17.39 18.74
C ALA A 201 -21.06 -18.81 18.54
N ARG A 202 -20.34 -19.71 17.86
CA ARG A 202 -20.74 -21.12 17.70
C ARG A 202 -20.48 -21.99 18.93
N GLY A 203 -19.69 -21.52 19.89
CA GLY A 203 -19.29 -22.29 21.08
C GLY A 203 -19.97 -21.87 22.39
N ALA A 204 -20.77 -20.81 22.37
CA ALA A 204 -21.56 -20.31 23.49
C ALA A 204 -23.01 -20.78 23.37
#